data_AF-Q939E7-F1
#
_entry.id   AF-Q939E7-F1
#
_cell.length_a   1.000
_cell.length_b   1.000
_cell.length_c   1.000
_cell.angle_alpha   90.00
_cell.angle_beta   90.00
_cell.angle_gamma   90.00
#
_symmetry.space_group_name_H-M   'P 1'
#
loop_
_entity.id
_entity.type
_entity.pdbx_description
1 polymer ?
#
loop_
_entity_poly.entity_id
_entity_poly.type
_entity_poly.pdbx_seq_one_letter_code
_entity_poly.pdbx_strand_id
1 'polypeptide(L)'
;MTWMSKYIVAAAPPAFFFALWKLGVFSYHYFECQGNIKNLAPCYAGGFDLLPWLGFGMFWSPILFWLSLPISAFFLIDTGAKHIGSKRGVQ
;
A
#
# COMPACT_ATOMS: atom_id res chain seq x y z
N MET A 1 -1.59 24.53 1.91
CA MET A 1 -2.12 23.19 1.56
C MET A 1 -3.62 23.19 1.76
N THR A 2 -4.38 22.73 0.77
CA THR A 2 -5.82 22.47 0.93
C THR A 2 -6.07 21.32 1.91
N TRP A 3 -7.19 21.32 2.63
CA TRP A 3 -7.55 20.25 3.56
C TRP A 3 -7.53 18.87 2.88
N MET A 4 -8.01 18.79 1.63
CA MET A 4 -8.00 17.58 0.81
C MET A 4 -6.59 16.98 0.66
N SER A 5 -5.57 17.81 0.43
CA SER A 5 -4.18 17.36 0.31
C SER A 5 -3.66 16.72 1.61
N LYS A 6 -4.10 17.19 2.78
CA LYS A 6 -3.68 16.62 4.08
C LYS A 6 -4.25 15.22 4.28
N TYR A 7 -5.52 15.01 3.91
CA TYR A 7 -6.15 13.69 3.96
C TYR A 7 -5.52 12.71 2.96
N ILE A 8 -5.20 13.16 1.75
CA ILE A 8 -4.53 12.33 0.73
C ILE A 8 -3.16 11.89 1.24
N VAL A 9 -2.35 12.81 1.77
CA VAL A 9 -1.01 12.46 2.30
C VAL A 9 -1.11 11.51 3.49
N ALA A 10 -2.09 11.69 4.37
CA ALA A 10 -2.30 10.80 5.52
C ALA A 10 -2.70 9.37 5.08
N ALA A 11 -3.52 9.23 4.04
CA ALA A 11 -3.99 7.94 3.54
C ALA A 11 -3.10 7.30 2.46
N ALA A 12 -2.15 8.04 1.88
CA ALA A 12 -1.32 7.55 0.78
C ALA A 12 -0.47 6.33 1.15
N PRO A 13 0.22 6.26 2.31
CA PRO A 13 1.05 5.10 2.65
C PRO A 13 0.29 3.76 2.69
N PRO A 14 -0.81 3.60 3.46
CA PRO A 14 -1.54 2.33 3.48
C PRO A 14 -2.19 2.03 2.13
N ALA A 15 -2.68 3.03 1.41
CA ALA A 15 -3.26 2.83 0.08
C ALA A 15 -2.21 2.28 -0.91
N PHE A 16 -1.00 2.81 -0.86
CA PHE A 16 0.11 2.37 -1.70
C PHE A 16 0.51 0.92 -1.41
N PHE A 17 0.74 0.58 -0.13
CA PHE A 17 1.11 -0.79 0.25
C PHE A 17 -0.01 -1.80 -0.03
N PHE A 18 -1.27 -1.40 0.15
CA PHE A 18 -2.40 -2.26 -0.21
C PHE A 18 -2.47 -2.53 -1.71
N ALA A 19 -2.29 -1.49 -2.54
CA ALA A 19 -2.27 -1.63 -3.99
C ALA A 19 -1.12 -2.55 -4.44
N LEU A 20 0.07 -2.36 -3.88
CA LEU A 20 1.24 -3.18 -4.18
C LEU A 20 1.05 -4.65 -3.80
N TRP A 21 0.41 -4.90 -2.66
CA TRP A 21 0.04 -6.24 -2.23
C TRP A 21 -0.95 -6.89 -3.20
N LYS A 22 -2.03 -6.19 -3.56
CA LYS A 22 -3.01 -6.68 -4.54
C LYS A 22 -2.38 -6.95 -5.90
N LEU A 23 -1.44 -6.12 -6.33
CA LEU A 23 -0.71 -6.28 -7.58
C LEU A 23 0.17 -7.53 -7.55
N GLY A 24 0.84 -7.81 -6.43
CA GLY A 24 1.59 -9.05 -6.21
C GLY A 24 0.69 -10.30 -6.19
N VAL A 25 -0.49 -10.22 -5.58
CA VAL A 25 -1.48 -11.33 -5.62
C VAL A 25 -2.01 -11.53 -7.04
N PHE A 26 -2.29 -10.44 -7.76
CA PHE A 26 -2.74 -10.52 -9.14
C PHE A 26 -1.67 -11.16 -10.03
N SER A 27 -0.41 -10.73 -9.92
CA SER A 27 0.65 -11.32 -10.71
C SER A 27 0.93 -12.78 -10.36
N TYR A 28 0.79 -13.16 -9.10
CA TYR A 28 0.86 -14.55 -8.65
C TYR A 28 -0.17 -15.45 -9.36
N HIS A 29 -1.43 -15.00 -9.43
CA HIS A 29 -2.52 -15.78 -10.02
C HIS A 29 -2.59 -15.70 -11.55
N TYR A 30 -2.32 -14.53 -12.13
CA TYR A 30 -2.51 -14.27 -13.56
C TYR A 30 -1.31 -14.73 -14.41
N PHE A 31 -0.09 -14.60 -13.88
CA PHE A 31 1.14 -15.05 -14.58
C PHE A 31 1.60 -16.45 -14.14
N GLU A 32 0.78 -17.18 -13.38
CA GLU A 32 1.08 -18.53 -12.89
C GLU A 32 2.43 -18.64 -12.16
N CYS A 33 2.86 -17.56 -11.50
CA CYS A 33 4.14 -17.50 -10.78
C CYS A 33 4.08 -18.23 -9.43
N GLN A 34 3.36 -19.36 -9.39
CA GLN A 34 3.13 -20.17 -8.20
C GLN A 34 4.37 -20.92 -7.72
N GLY A 35 5.45 -20.94 -8.49
CA GLY A 35 6.78 -21.36 -8.06
C GLY A 35 6.80 -22.73 -7.37
N ASN A 36 6.93 -23.80 -8.16
CA ASN A 36 7.33 -25.09 -7.58
C ASN A 36 8.65 -24.87 -6.82
N ILE A 37 8.65 -25.11 -5.51
CA ILE A 37 9.78 -24.92 -4.56
C ILE A 37 11.10 -25.58 -5.00
N LYS A 38 11.08 -26.44 -6.01
CA LYS A 38 12.25 -27.09 -6.62
C LYS A 38 12.75 -26.48 -7.93
N ASN A 39 11.97 -25.61 -8.58
CA ASN A 39 12.36 -24.89 -9.78
C ASN A 39 11.71 -23.51 -9.72
N LEU A 40 12.46 -22.49 -9.28
CA LEU A 40 12.15 -21.09 -9.55
C LEU A 40 12.18 -20.88 -11.07
N ALA A 41 11.12 -21.30 -11.76
CA ALA A 41 10.90 -20.91 -13.13
C ALA A 41 10.80 -19.38 -13.13
N PRO A 42 11.56 -18.70 -13.98
CA PRO A 42 11.63 -17.26 -13.89
C PRO A 42 10.27 -16.68 -14.33
N CYS A 43 9.66 -15.93 -13.42
CA CYS A 43 8.36 -15.29 -13.58
C CYS A 43 8.52 -14.08 -14.52
N TYR A 44 8.52 -14.32 -15.83
CA TYR A 44 8.66 -13.28 -16.84
C TYR A 44 7.31 -12.90 -17.45
N ALA A 45 6.99 -11.61 -17.45
CA ALA A 45 5.90 -11.06 -18.26
C ALA A 45 6.51 -10.13 -19.33
N GLY A 46 6.41 -10.53 -20.61
CA GLY A 46 6.86 -9.71 -21.73
C GLY A 46 8.33 -9.28 -21.69
N GLY A 47 9.20 -10.01 -20.98
CA GLY A 47 10.63 -9.73 -20.83
C GLY A 47 11.05 -9.08 -19.51
N PHE A 48 10.12 -8.73 -18.63
CA PHE A 48 10.42 -8.23 -17.28
C PHE A 48 10.36 -9.35 -16.25
N ASP A 49 11.37 -9.43 -15.39
CA ASP A 49 11.38 -10.36 -14.25
C ASP A 49 10.49 -9.79 -13.13
N LEU A 50 9.35 -10.44 -12.88
CA LEU A 50 8.39 -10.06 -11.86
C LEU A 50 8.74 -10.66 -10.49
N LEU A 51 9.70 -11.57 -10.39
CA LEU A 51 10.03 -12.26 -9.15
C LEU A 51 10.39 -11.30 -7.99
N PRO A 52 11.19 -10.23 -8.19
CA PRO A 52 11.49 -9.27 -7.13
C PRO A 52 10.25 -8.49 -6.67
N TRP A 53 9.40 -8.10 -7.62
CA TRP A 53 8.15 -7.39 -7.35
C TRP A 53 7.12 -8.27 -6.66
N LEU A 54 7.09 -9.55 -7.00
CA LEU A 54 6.25 -10.56 -6.37
C LEU A 54 6.65 -10.78 -4.92
N GLY A 55 7.96 -10.93 -4.66
CA GLY A 55 8.49 -11.05 -3.30
C GLY A 55 8.19 -9.81 -2.45
N PHE A 56 8.40 -8.62 -2.99
CA PHE A 56 8.09 -7.37 -2.30
C PHE A 56 6.58 -7.16 -2.08
N GLY A 57 5.76 -7.47 -3.09
CA GLY A 57 4.31 -7.39 -3.04
C GLY A 57 3.68 -8.36 -2.06
N MET A 58 4.13 -9.62 -2.02
CA MET A 58 3.52 -10.65 -1.18
C MET A 58 4.06 -10.68 0.25
N PHE A 59 5.33 -10.32 0.47
CA PHE A 59 5.94 -10.39 1.82
C PHE A 59 5.99 -9.03 2.51
N TRP A 60 6.61 -8.03 1.89
CA TRP A 60 6.88 -6.73 2.54
C TRP A 60 5.65 -5.84 2.58
N SER A 61 4.88 -5.80 1.51
CA SER A 61 3.71 -4.92 1.39
C SER A 61 2.63 -5.16 2.46
N PRO A 62 2.21 -6.40 2.80
CA PRO A 62 1.26 -6.59 3.90
C PRO A 62 1.82 -6.16 5.26
N ILE A 63 3.11 -6.40 5.54
CA ILE A 63 3.74 -5.96 6.79
C ILE A 63 3.71 -4.43 6.89
N LEU A 64 4.14 -3.74 5.82
CA LEU A 64 4.16 -2.28 5.77
C LEU A 64 2.75 -1.67 5.75
N PHE A 65 1.77 -2.36 5.16
CA PHE A 65 0.37 -1.98 5.23
C PHE A 65 -0.15 -1.99 6.67
N TRP A 66 0.07 -3.09 7.40
CA TRP A 66 -0.36 -3.21 8.80
C TRP A 66 0.38 -2.22 9.72
N LEU A 67 1.64 -1.90 9.43
CA LEU A 67 2.40 -0.89 10.17
C LEU A 67 1.92 0.54 9.89
N SER A 68 1.61 0.85 8.63
CA SER A 68 1.18 2.19 8.21
C SER A 68 -0.29 2.49 8.51
N LEU A 69 -1.13 1.47 8.66
CA LEU A 69 -2.54 1.61 9.03
C LEU A 69 -2.77 2.40 10.33
N PRO A 70 -2.19 2.04 11.49
CA PRO A 70 -2.43 2.78 12.73
C PRO A 70 -1.88 4.21 12.66
N ILE A 71 -0.73 4.40 11.99
CA ILE A 71 -0.10 5.72 11.83
C ILE A 71 -0.99 6.62 10.97
N SER A 72 -1.46 6.12 9.82
CA SER A 72 -2.37 6.86 8.94
C SER A 72 -3.71 7.18 9.61
N ALA A 73 -4.28 6.23 10.36
CA ALA A 73 -5.51 6.44 11.11
C ALA A 73 -5.35 7.57 12.14
N PHE A 74 -4.22 7.58 12.86
CA PHE A 74 -3.91 8.66 13.81
C PHE A 74 -3.83 10.03 13.12
N PHE A 75 -3.10 10.13 12.00
CA PHE A 75 -3.01 11.38 11.24
C PHE A 75 -4.36 11.83 10.67
N LEU A 76 -5.21 10.90 10.24
CA LEU A 76 -6.57 11.21 9.76
C LEU A 76 -7.45 11.76 10.88
N ILE A 77 -7.38 11.18 12.09
CA ILE A 77 -8.11 11.65 13.27
C ILE A 77 -7.63 13.04 13.68
N ASP A 78 -6.30 13.25 13.79
CA ASP A 78 -5.72 14.55 14.12
C ASP A 78 -6.11 15.63 13.10
N THR A 79 -6.01 15.31 11.81
CA THR A 79 -6.41 16.21 10.72
C THR A 79 -7.91 16.50 10.78
N GLY A 80 -8.74 15.51 11.09
CA GLY A 80 -10.19 15.64 11.29
C GLY A 80 -10.53 16.56 12.46
N ALA A 81 -9.91 16.36 13.62
CA ALA A 81 -10.09 17.21 14.80
C ALA A 81 -9.73 18.66 14.51
N LYS A 82 -8.58 18.90 13.85
CA LYS A 82 -8.14 20.25 13.43
C LYS A 82 -9.06 20.87 12.39
N HIS A 83 -9.61 20.09 11.47
CA HIS A 83 -10.55 20.58 10.46
C HIS A 83 -11.88 21.02 11.12
N ILE A 84 -12.39 20.24 12.09
CA ILE A 84 -13.60 20.59 12.85
C ILE A 84 -13.36 21.84 13.72
N GLY A 85 -12.22 21.91 14.42
CA GLY A 85 -11.84 23.08 15.23
C GLY A 85 -11.74 24.36 14.40
N SER A 86 -11.08 24.27 13.23
CA SER A 86 -10.97 25.37 12.27
C SER A 86 -12.33 25.83 11.73
N LYS A 87 -13.31 24.94 11.57
CA LYS A 87 -14.68 25.31 11.18
C LYS A 87 -15.51 25.91 12.32
N ARG A 88 -15.19 25.58 13.59
CA ARG A 88 -15.89 26.07 14.78
C ARG A 88 -15.35 27.40 15.32
N GLY A 89 -14.29 27.96 14.72
CA GLY A 89 -13.71 29.24 15.14
C GLY A 89 -12.96 29.17 16.48
N VAL A 90 -12.67 27.97 16.97
CA VAL A 90 -11.79 27.75 18.13
C VAL A 90 -10.36 27.75 17.58
N GLN A 91 -9.75 28.93 17.48
CA GLN A 91 -8.32 29.08 17.17
C GLN A 91 -7.47 28.69 18.37
#